data_AF-A0A8E2DKS3-F1
#
_entry.id   AF-A0A8E2DKS3-F1
#
_cell.length_a   1.000
_cell.length_b   1.000
_cell.length_c   1.000
_cell.angle_alpha   90.00
_cell.angle_beta   90.00
_cell.angle_gamma   90.00
#
_symmetry.space_group_name_H-M   'P 1'
#
loop_
_entity.id
_entity.type
_entity.pdbx_description
1 polymer ?
#
loop_
_entity_poly.entity_id
_entity_poly.type
_entity_poly.pdbx_seq_one_letter_code
_entity_poly.pdbx_strand_id
1 'polypeptide(L)'
;MRFPPLTQDVFNQAYRNWCTRNNVNPDPSQLNRDGRQINLYVLHQEVMNMGTYGMIANNDDAWAILGGKLGFVQFPASSESEPAKSGPDMAAHLHHVYKEYLHGFDAAYITSILRRRQEQQQEQQQRSQGAQPPSMQNIPQNSDQERRMQMMSQMQNAPMSGLPQYALVPGLPTQPINTHQATSMQRPGMNGLPNLSGMDLVQIPPIQQRRWPTTQERQQGADLVARIKSESMGRKLLGQHYTRHFDIDPCISYQRYADEQHTRPPALRVQYALRASVQVLAGD
;
A
#
# COMPACT_ATOMS: atom_id res chain seq x y z
N MET A 1 11.39 -8.98 -2.43
CA MET A 1 11.46 -7.50 -2.57
C MET A 1 11.14 -6.92 -1.19
N ARG A 2 12.00 -6.07 -0.63
CA ARG A 2 11.78 -5.47 0.69
C ARG A 2 11.08 -4.12 0.54
N PHE A 3 10.05 -3.87 1.35
CA PHE A 3 9.36 -2.58 1.42
C PHE A 3 9.87 -1.83 2.65
N PRO A 4 10.17 -0.52 2.54
CA PRO A 4 10.59 0.25 3.70
C PRO A 4 9.42 0.35 4.69
N PRO A 5 9.63 0.13 6.00
CA PRO A 5 8.60 0.37 7.00
C PRO A 5 8.30 1.87 7.11
N LEU A 6 7.08 2.21 7.51
CA LEU A 6 6.70 3.59 7.79
C LEU A 6 7.38 4.08 9.08
N THR A 7 7.59 5.39 9.19
CA THR A 7 7.94 6.00 10.48
C THR A 7 6.72 5.98 11.40
N GLN A 8 6.93 6.01 12.71
CA GLN A 8 5.86 5.88 13.70
C GLN A 8 4.74 6.90 13.52
N ASP A 9 5.09 8.17 13.31
CA ASP A 9 4.11 9.25 13.12
C ASP A 9 3.26 9.04 11.87
N VAL A 10 3.91 8.66 10.76
CA VAL A 10 3.23 8.41 9.49
C VAL A 10 2.35 7.17 9.59
N PHE A 11 2.84 6.12 10.23
CA PHE A 11 2.06 4.91 10.49
C PHE A 11 0.81 5.24 11.30
N ASN A 12 0.93 5.92 12.44
CA ASN A 12 -0.20 6.23 13.31
C ASN A 12 -1.28 7.05 12.58
N GLN A 13 -0.86 8.04 11.80
CA GLN A 13 -1.77 8.86 11.01
C GLN A 13 -2.45 8.04 9.89
N ALA A 14 -1.67 7.32 9.08
CA ALA A 14 -2.18 6.56 7.96
C ALA A 14 -3.07 5.39 8.41
N TYR A 15 -2.67 4.71 9.48
CA TYR A 15 -3.38 3.59 10.06
C TYR A 15 -4.74 4.02 10.63
N ARG A 16 -4.78 5.11 11.41
CA ARG A 16 -6.04 5.69 11.90
C ARG A 16 -7.00 6.02 10.76
N ASN A 17 -6.51 6.67 9.71
CA ASN A 17 -7.31 7.01 8.52
C ASN A 17 -7.80 5.75 7.77
N TRP A 18 -6.98 4.70 7.72
CA TRP A 18 -7.37 3.43 7.13
C TRP A 18 -8.45 2.73 7.97
N CYS A 19 -8.33 2.71 9.29
CA CYS A 19 -9.33 2.16 10.20
C CYS A 19 -10.70 2.84 10.02
N THR A 20 -10.74 4.17 9.97
CA THR A 20 -12.00 4.91 9.75
C THR A 20 -12.66 4.57 8.42
N ARG A 21 -11.88 4.41 7.34
CA ARG A 21 -12.42 4.12 5.99
C ARG A 21 -12.88 2.68 5.82
N ASN A 22 -12.22 1.74 6.49
CA ASN A 22 -12.52 0.32 6.36
C ASN A 22 -13.40 -0.21 7.50
N ASN A 23 -13.90 0.69 8.36
CA ASN A 23 -14.68 0.34 9.55
C ASN A 23 -13.97 -0.70 10.44
N VAL A 24 -12.65 -0.59 10.57
CA VAL A 24 -11.85 -1.44 11.45
C VAL A 24 -11.70 -0.73 12.78
N ASN A 25 -12.18 -1.35 13.85
CA ASN A 25 -12.05 -0.84 15.20
C ASN A 25 -11.21 -1.81 16.04
N PRO A 26 -9.93 -1.51 16.31
CA PRO A 26 -9.06 -2.37 17.09
C PRO A 26 -9.60 -2.58 18.51
N ASP A 27 -9.96 -3.82 18.84
CA ASP A 27 -10.43 -4.16 20.17
C ASP A 27 -9.26 -4.12 21.18
N PRO A 28 -9.28 -3.22 22.19
CA PRO A 28 -8.23 -3.13 23.18
C PRO A 28 -8.02 -4.44 23.96
N SER A 29 -9.06 -5.27 24.11
CA SER A 29 -8.97 -6.55 24.81
C SER A 29 -8.16 -7.58 24.04
N GLN A 30 -8.24 -7.57 22.71
CA GLN A 30 -7.43 -8.43 21.85
C GLN A 30 -5.99 -7.95 21.73
N LEU A 31 -5.78 -6.63 21.85
CA LEU A 31 -4.44 -6.04 21.84
C LEU A 31 -3.73 -6.13 23.19
N ASN A 32 -4.37 -6.61 24.25
CA ASN A 32 -3.76 -6.76 25.57
C ASN A 32 -3.61 -8.25 25.92
N ARG A 33 -2.38 -8.69 26.19
CA ARG A 33 -2.08 -10.05 26.61
C ARG A 33 -1.13 -9.99 27.80
N ASP A 34 -1.46 -10.72 28.86
CA ASP A 34 -0.65 -10.79 30.10
C ASP A 34 -0.33 -9.40 30.70
N GLY A 35 -1.27 -8.45 30.61
CA GLY A 35 -1.11 -7.09 31.11
C GLY A 35 -0.19 -6.21 30.26
N ARG A 36 0.20 -6.67 29.06
CA ARG A 36 1.01 -5.92 28.10
C ARG A 36 0.23 -5.65 26.83
N GLN A 37 0.29 -4.42 26.36
CA GLN A 37 -0.32 -4.03 25.11
C GLN A 37 0.60 -4.36 23.92
N ILE A 38 0.04 -5.00 22.90
CA ILE A 38 0.70 -5.26 21.63
C ILE A 38 0.79 -3.95 20.87
N ASN A 39 2.02 -3.48 20.64
CA ASN A 39 2.26 -2.29 19.84
C ASN A 39 2.17 -2.62 18.35
N LEU A 40 1.06 -2.21 17.72
CA LEU A 40 0.80 -2.46 16.29
C LEU A 40 1.86 -1.85 15.36
N TYR A 41 2.46 -0.71 15.73
CA TYR A 41 3.52 -0.09 14.93
C TYR A 41 4.78 -0.95 14.91
N VAL A 42 5.22 -1.41 16.08
CA VAL A 42 6.41 -2.28 16.20
C VAL A 42 6.16 -3.60 15.47
N LEU A 43 4.96 -4.18 15.61
CA LEU A 43 4.57 -5.39 14.90
C LEU A 43 4.63 -5.20 13.37
N HIS A 44 4.06 -4.11 12.84
CA HIS A 44 4.15 -3.75 11.43
C HIS A 44 5.61 -3.65 10.95
N GLN A 45 6.45 -2.92 11.69
CA GLN A 45 7.85 -2.71 11.33
C GLN A 45 8.62 -4.04 11.25
N GLU A 46 8.44 -4.91 12.24
CA GLU A 46 9.14 -6.19 12.28
C GLU A 46 8.66 -7.14 11.16
N VAL A 47 7.36 -7.17 10.85
CA VAL A 47 6.84 -7.95 9.71
C VAL A 47 7.36 -7.43 8.37
N MET A 48 7.44 -6.10 8.19
CA MET A 48 8.02 -5.49 6.99
C MET A 48 9.52 -5.81 6.85
N ASN A 49 10.24 -5.88 7.98
CA ASN A 49 11.65 -6.26 8.00
C ASN A 49 11.89 -7.73 7.64
N MET A 50 10.98 -8.64 8.02
CA MET A 50 11.09 -10.07 7.72
C MET A 50 10.66 -10.46 6.31
N GLY A 51 9.95 -9.59 5.58
CA GLY A 51 9.61 -9.83 4.17
C GLY A 51 8.13 -9.81 3.84
N THR A 52 7.31 -9.07 4.59
CA THR A 52 5.84 -8.95 4.46
C THR A 52 5.07 -10.18 4.90
N TYR A 53 3.77 -10.00 5.12
CA TYR A 53 2.86 -11.07 5.55
C TYR A 53 2.94 -12.32 4.67
N GLY A 54 3.00 -12.18 3.34
CA GLY A 54 3.01 -13.32 2.42
C GLY A 54 4.19 -14.28 2.61
N MET A 55 5.32 -13.81 3.16
CA MET A 55 6.49 -14.65 3.43
C MET A 55 6.43 -15.33 4.80
N ILE A 56 5.80 -14.70 5.79
CA ILE A 56 5.78 -15.19 7.17
C ILE A 56 4.45 -15.83 7.58
N ALA A 57 3.40 -15.72 6.77
CA ALA A 57 2.04 -16.14 7.14
C ALA A 57 1.93 -17.61 7.57
N ASN A 58 2.75 -18.49 6.99
CA ASN A 58 2.74 -19.93 7.31
C ASN A 58 4.00 -20.36 8.08
N ASN A 59 4.76 -19.41 8.64
CA ASN A 59 5.99 -19.68 9.37
C ASN A 59 5.78 -19.37 10.86
N ASP A 60 5.38 -20.39 11.62
CA ASP A 60 5.11 -20.27 13.07
C ASP A 60 6.35 -19.82 13.85
N ASP A 61 7.55 -20.26 13.44
CA ASP A 61 8.81 -19.84 14.07
C ASP A 61 9.06 -18.33 13.87
N ALA A 62 8.70 -17.77 12.71
CA ALA A 62 8.79 -16.33 12.49
C ALA A 62 7.89 -15.55 13.46
N TRP A 63 6.65 -16.00 13.69
CA TRP A 63 5.75 -15.38 14.66
C TRP A 63 6.25 -15.52 16.11
N ALA A 64 6.87 -16.64 16.45
CA ALA A 64 7.50 -16.83 17.75
C ALA A 64 8.67 -15.86 17.97
N ILE A 65 9.52 -15.67 16.96
CA ILE A 65 10.62 -14.69 17.00
C ILE A 65 10.07 -13.25 17.11
N LEU A 66 9.01 -12.92 16.37
CA LEU A 66 8.33 -11.64 16.49
C LEU A 66 7.82 -11.40 17.91
N GLY A 67 7.17 -12.39 18.52
CA GLY A 67 6.71 -12.27 19.91
C GLY A 67 7.85 -12.04 20.90
N GLY A 68 8.98 -12.72 20.71
CA GLY A 68 10.19 -12.47 21.50
C GLY A 68 10.70 -11.04 21.36
N LYS A 69 10.76 -10.51 20.12
CA LYS A 69 11.15 -9.12 19.84
C LYS A 69 10.21 -8.07 20.42
N LEU A 70 8.91 -8.37 20.48
CA LEU A 70 7.91 -7.52 21.14
C LEU A 70 7.97 -7.61 22.68
N GLY A 71 8.88 -8.41 23.23
CA GLY A 71 9.10 -8.56 24.66
C GLY A 71 8.24 -9.66 25.31
N PHE A 72 7.45 -10.42 24.54
CA PHE A 72 6.70 -11.59 25.01
C PHE A 72 7.59 -12.83 25.03
N VAL A 73 8.77 -12.72 25.67
CA VAL A 73 9.77 -13.78 25.71
C VAL A 73 9.32 -14.88 26.68
N GLN A 74 9.20 -16.11 26.17
CA GLN A 74 9.01 -17.31 26.99
C GLN A 74 10.25 -18.19 26.93
N PHE A 75 10.91 -18.22 25.78
CA PHE A 75 12.18 -18.91 25.55
C PHE A 75 13.26 -17.84 25.35
N PRO A 76 14.13 -17.60 26.36
CA PRO A 76 15.22 -16.65 26.22
C PRO A 76 16.17 -17.09 25.09
N ALA A 77 16.94 -16.14 24.56
CA ALA A 77 17.99 -16.44 23.58
C ALA A 77 19.00 -17.41 24.21
N SER A 78 19.07 -18.63 23.69
CA SER A 78 19.97 -19.68 24.19
C SER A 78 21.43 -19.46 23.76
N SER A 79 21.64 -18.70 22.69
CA SER A 79 22.94 -18.39 22.11
C SER A 79 22.92 -17.00 21.46
N GLU A 80 24.10 -16.47 21.11
CA GLU A 80 24.20 -15.21 20.37
C GLU A 80 23.58 -15.30 18.95
N SER A 81 23.38 -16.52 18.43
CA SER A 81 22.82 -16.77 17.11
C SER A 81 21.31 -16.99 17.09
N GLU A 82 20.71 -17.46 18.19
CA GLU A 82 19.28 -17.75 18.25
C GLU A 82 18.51 -16.60 18.94
N PRO A 83 17.58 -15.92 18.24
CA PRO A 83 16.81 -14.85 18.84
C PRO A 83 15.87 -15.40 19.93
N ALA A 84 15.55 -14.56 20.92
CA ALA A 84 14.52 -14.89 21.90
C ALA A 84 13.17 -15.13 21.21
N LYS A 85 12.41 -16.10 21.72
CA LYS A 85 11.12 -16.53 21.14
C LYS A 85 10.00 -16.46 22.17
N SER A 86 8.79 -16.19 21.69
CA SER A 86 7.57 -16.32 22.48
C SER A 86 7.06 -17.76 22.47
N GLY A 87 6.06 -18.01 23.31
CA GLY A 87 5.30 -19.26 23.28
C GLY A 87 4.47 -19.42 22.00
N PRO A 88 4.06 -20.66 21.67
CA PRO A 88 3.21 -20.96 20.52
C PRO A 88 1.84 -20.26 20.59
N ASP A 89 1.26 -20.15 21.79
CA ASP A 89 -0.02 -19.45 22.00
C ASP A 89 0.09 -17.95 21.66
N MET A 90 1.15 -17.29 22.14
CA MET A 90 1.42 -15.89 21.82
C MET A 90 1.72 -15.68 20.33
N ALA A 91 2.46 -16.59 19.70
CA ALA A 91 2.76 -16.53 18.27
C ALA A 91 1.48 -16.61 17.42
N ALA A 92 0.60 -17.57 17.72
CA ALA A 92 -0.71 -17.69 17.07
C ALA A 92 -1.58 -16.45 17.29
N HIS A 93 -1.55 -15.88 18.51
CA HIS A 93 -2.27 -14.64 18.81
C HIS A 93 -1.74 -13.45 18.01
N LEU A 94 -0.43 -13.27 17.90
CA LEU A 94 0.17 -12.21 17.07
C LEU A 94 -0.17 -12.37 15.59
N HIS A 95 -0.16 -13.60 15.09
CA HIS A 95 -0.57 -13.90 13.72
C HIS A 95 -2.02 -13.47 13.49
N HIS A 96 -2.92 -13.80 14.41
CA HIS A 96 -4.33 -13.41 14.33
C HIS A 96 -4.51 -11.89 14.41
N VAL A 97 -3.92 -11.23 15.40
CA VAL A 97 -3.95 -9.76 15.56
C VAL A 97 -3.44 -9.06 14.31
N TYR A 98 -2.31 -9.50 13.75
CA TYR A 98 -1.78 -8.91 12.53
C TYR A 98 -2.74 -9.10 11.35
N LYS A 99 -3.30 -10.31 11.19
CA LYS A 99 -4.24 -10.62 10.10
C LYS A 99 -5.50 -9.75 10.16
N GLU A 100 -6.03 -9.53 11.36
CA GLU A 100 -7.27 -8.76 11.57
C GLU A 100 -7.03 -7.26 11.40
N TYR A 101 -5.94 -6.75 11.97
CA TYR A 101 -5.76 -5.31 12.13
C TYR A 101 -4.77 -4.67 11.16
N LEU A 102 -3.72 -5.38 10.73
CA LEU A 102 -2.62 -4.79 9.96
C LEU A 102 -2.54 -5.30 8.53
N HIS A 103 -2.94 -6.53 8.25
CA HIS A 103 -2.74 -7.15 6.94
C HIS A 103 -3.39 -6.35 5.80
N GLY A 104 -4.64 -5.91 5.97
CA GLY A 104 -5.33 -5.10 4.95
C GLY A 104 -4.70 -3.72 4.73
N PHE A 105 -4.19 -3.11 5.81
CA PHE A 105 -3.46 -1.84 5.75
C PHE A 105 -2.14 -1.99 5.00
N ASP A 106 -1.36 -3.01 5.35
CA ASP A 106 -0.05 -3.29 4.76
C ASP A 106 -0.16 -3.66 3.28
N ALA A 107 -1.18 -4.42 2.90
CA ALA A 107 -1.48 -4.72 1.50
C ALA A 107 -1.74 -3.43 0.71
N ALA A 108 -2.57 -2.53 1.23
CA ALA A 108 -2.86 -1.24 0.57
C ALA A 108 -1.60 -0.36 0.46
N TYR A 109 -0.77 -0.34 1.50
CA TYR A 109 0.52 0.37 1.50
C TYR A 109 1.46 -0.19 0.42
N ILE A 110 1.64 -1.50 0.37
CA ILE A 110 2.49 -2.18 -0.62
C ILE A 110 2.00 -1.89 -2.04
N THR A 111 0.70 -2.01 -2.31
CA THR A 111 0.12 -1.69 -3.62
C THR A 111 0.40 -0.24 -4.01
N SER A 112 0.33 0.72 -3.07
CA SER A 112 0.62 2.12 -3.36
C SER A 112 2.08 2.36 -3.78
N ILE A 113 3.03 1.68 -3.14
CA ILE A 113 4.45 1.76 -3.50
C ILE A 113 4.70 1.16 -4.87
N LEU A 114 4.12 -0.03 -5.13
CA LEU A 114 4.27 -0.69 -6.42
C LEU A 114 3.72 0.17 -7.56
N ARG A 115 2.56 0.79 -7.36
CA ARG A 115 1.97 1.71 -8.34
C ARG A 115 2.88 2.91 -8.61
N ARG A 116 3.39 3.56 -7.57
CA ARG A 116 4.31 4.70 -7.70
C ARG A 116 5.57 4.33 -8.48
N ARG A 117 6.13 3.14 -8.23
CA ARG A 117 7.30 2.65 -8.99
C ARG A 117 6.98 2.43 -10.47
N GLN A 118 5.78 1.91 -10.77
CA GLN A 118 5.34 1.71 -12.15
C GLN A 118 5.17 3.03 -12.90
N GLU A 119 4.55 4.03 -12.25
CA GLU A 119 4.39 5.38 -12.81
C GLU A 119 5.76 6.02 -13.13
N GLN A 120 6.72 5.93 -12.20
CA GLN A 120 8.08 6.45 -12.42
C GLN A 120 8.82 5.78 -13.59
N GLN A 121 8.63 4.46 -13.78
CA GLN A 121 9.22 3.74 -14.91
C GLN A 121 8.63 4.19 -16.26
N GLN A 122 7.33 4.51 -16.29
CA GLN A 122 6.67 5.01 -17.51
C GLN A 122 7.16 6.42 -17.87
N GLU A 123 7.31 7.31 -16.89
CA GLU A 123 7.84 8.67 -17.11
C GLU A 123 9.28 8.65 -17.64
N GLN A 124 10.11 7.72 -17.14
CA GLN A 124 11.50 7.58 -17.61
C GLN A 124 11.58 7.08 -19.06
N GLN A 125 10.66 6.23 -19.51
CA GLN A 125 10.57 5.78 -20.90
C GLN A 125 10.11 6.89 -21.85
N GLN A 126 9.18 7.75 -21.43
CA GLN A 126 8.75 8.89 -22.26
C GLN A 126 9.86 9.94 -22.44
N ARG A 127 10.68 10.20 -21.41
CA ARG A 127 11.81 11.15 -21.55
C ARG A 127 12.92 10.65 -22.48
N SER A 128 13.07 9.34 -22.67
CA SER A 128 14.14 8.78 -23.51
C SER A 128 13.77 8.71 -25.00
N GLN A 129 12.50 8.86 -25.38
CA GLN A 129 12.08 8.92 -26.79
C GLN A 129 11.93 10.36 -27.34
N GLY A 130 11.98 11.39 -26.47
CA GLY A 130 11.83 12.80 -26.87
C GLY A 130 13.14 13.54 -27.20
N ALA A 131 14.31 12.90 -27.04
CA ALA A 131 15.60 13.49 -27.36
C ALA A 131 16.09 13.07 -28.76
N GLN A 132 15.27 13.29 -29.80
CA GLN A 132 15.87 13.51 -31.11
C GLN A 132 16.51 14.91 -31.05
N PRO A 133 17.83 15.04 -31.30
CA PRO A 133 18.42 16.36 -31.47
C PRO A 133 17.64 17.07 -32.59
N PRO A 134 17.25 18.34 -32.43
CA PRO A 134 16.63 19.08 -33.52
C PRO A 134 17.62 19.06 -34.69
N SER A 135 17.31 18.23 -35.69
CA SER A 135 17.90 18.33 -37.01
C SER A 135 17.62 19.74 -37.48
N MET A 136 18.68 20.54 -37.63
CA MET A 136 18.64 21.88 -38.18
C MET A 136 17.92 21.85 -39.52
N GLN A 137 16.64 22.21 -39.53
CA GLN A 137 15.86 22.40 -40.73
C GLN A 137 15.35 23.84 -40.73
N ASN A 138 16.17 24.68 -41.33
CA ASN A 138 15.90 25.93 -42.05
C ASN A 138 14.64 26.71 -41.61
N ILE A 139 14.83 27.83 -40.90
CA ILE A 139 13.78 28.74 -40.42
C ILE A 139 13.50 29.81 -41.49
N PRO A 140 12.24 30.00 -41.94
CA PRO A 140 11.77 31.28 -42.48
C PRO A 140 11.34 32.20 -41.33
N GLN A 141 12.03 33.32 -41.24
CA GLN A 141 11.95 34.40 -40.26
C GLN A 141 10.71 35.28 -40.50
N ASN A 142 9.58 35.08 -39.79
CA ASN A 142 8.48 36.07 -39.88
C ASN A 142 7.44 36.16 -38.72
N SER A 143 7.47 35.31 -37.68
CA SER A 143 6.37 35.25 -36.70
C SER A 143 6.56 36.08 -35.41
N ASP A 144 7.76 36.62 -35.14
CA ASP A 144 8.02 37.40 -33.91
C ASP A 144 7.54 38.86 -33.98
N GLN A 145 7.32 39.40 -35.17
CA GLN A 145 6.96 40.82 -35.33
C GLN A 145 5.48 41.10 -35.03
N GLU A 146 4.57 40.17 -35.35
CA GLU A 146 3.14 40.32 -35.08
C GLU A 146 2.81 40.23 -33.57
N ARG A 147 3.55 39.39 -32.83
CA ARG A 147 3.31 39.22 -31.38
C ARG A 147 3.68 40.47 -30.57
N ARG A 148 4.68 41.23 -31.02
CA ARG A 148 5.05 42.51 -30.39
C ARG A 148 4.05 43.62 -30.66
N MET A 149 3.37 43.62 -31.81
CA MET A 149 2.35 44.62 -32.12
C MET A 149 1.07 44.42 -31.29
N GLN A 150 0.71 43.17 -30.96
CA GLN A 150 -0.50 42.88 -30.21
C GLN A 150 -0.38 43.21 -28.71
N MET A 151 0.83 43.17 -28.13
CA MET A 151 1.06 43.51 -26.72
C MET A 151 0.92 45.01 -26.41
N MET A 152 1.18 45.89 -27.38
CA MET A 152 1.13 47.34 -27.16
C MET A 152 -0.31 47.91 -27.16
N SER A 153 -1.29 47.17 -27.71
CA SER A 153 -2.70 47.59 -27.76
C SER A 153 -3.47 47.35 -26.45
N GLN A 154 -2.97 46.47 -25.57
CA GLN A 154 -3.72 46.07 -24.37
C GLN A 154 -3.49 46.99 -23.15
N MET A 155 -2.55 47.94 -23.21
CA MET A 155 -2.26 48.85 -22.08
C MET A 155 -3.06 50.17 -22.08
N GLN A 156 -3.91 50.43 -23.09
CA GLN A 156 -4.59 51.73 -23.23
C GLN A 156 -6.01 51.79 -22.63
N ASN A 157 -6.53 50.71 -22.02
CA ASN A 157 -7.91 50.65 -21.50
C ASN A 157 -8.01 50.18 -20.04
N ALA A 158 -7.43 50.93 -19.10
CA ALA A 158 -7.70 50.74 -17.67
C ALA A 158 -8.34 52.01 -17.05
N PRO A 159 -9.65 52.01 -16.73
CA PRO A 159 -10.27 53.07 -15.95
C PRO A 159 -9.90 52.94 -14.46
N MET A 160 -9.32 54.01 -13.93
CA MET A 160 -8.92 54.16 -12.53
C MET A 160 -10.08 54.82 -11.76
N SER A 161 -10.82 54.06 -10.94
CA SER A 161 -11.89 54.60 -10.09
C SER A 161 -12.10 53.77 -8.82
N GLY A 162 -12.03 54.42 -7.65
CA GLY A 162 -12.81 54.00 -6.48
C GLY A 162 -12.07 53.83 -5.16
N LEU A 163 -11.82 54.94 -4.46
CA LEU A 163 -11.62 54.99 -3.01
C LEU A 163 -12.95 54.72 -2.27
N PRO A 164 -12.97 54.08 -1.09
CA PRO A 164 -14.05 54.27 -0.14
C PRO A 164 -13.67 55.20 1.01
N GLN A 165 -14.64 56.05 1.32
CA GLN A 165 -14.64 57.10 2.31
C GLN A 165 -14.71 56.60 3.75
N TYR A 166 -14.13 57.42 4.60
CA TYR A 166 -14.22 57.52 6.06
C TYR A 166 -15.64 57.94 6.49
N ALA A 167 -16.24 57.20 7.43
CA ALA A 167 -17.44 57.63 8.13
C ALA A 167 -17.24 57.57 9.65
N LEU A 168 -17.27 58.76 10.26
CA LEU A 168 -17.29 59.05 11.69
C LEU A 168 -18.58 58.54 12.35
N VAL A 169 -18.48 58.04 13.60
CA VAL A 169 -19.61 57.93 14.54
C VAL A 169 -19.14 58.34 15.96
N PRO A 170 -19.83 59.23 16.69
CA PRO A 170 -19.43 59.68 18.03
C PRO A 170 -20.29 59.15 19.21
N GLY A 171 -19.63 58.84 20.35
CA GLY A 171 -20.09 58.94 21.77
C GLY A 171 -21.02 57.84 22.35
N LEU A 172 -20.54 56.91 23.22
CA LEU A 172 -20.43 56.91 24.72
C LEU A 172 -21.73 56.44 25.47
N PRO A 173 -21.71 55.86 26.72
CA PRO A 173 -20.61 55.39 27.60
C PRO A 173 -20.87 54.07 28.45
N THR A 174 -19.90 53.75 29.33
CA THR A 174 -19.89 52.91 30.59
C THR A 174 -19.80 51.37 30.52
N GLN A 175 -18.64 50.71 30.76
CA GLN A 175 -17.90 50.29 32.02
C GLN A 175 -18.35 48.90 32.58
N PRO A 176 -17.54 48.08 33.33
CA PRO A 176 -16.07 48.00 33.50
C PRO A 176 -15.46 46.55 33.53
N ILE A 177 -14.14 46.46 33.78
CA ILE A 177 -13.38 45.40 34.53
C ILE A 177 -12.47 44.37 33.79
N ASN A 178 -11.17 44.59 34.03
CA ASN A 178 -10.01 43.70 34.25
C ASN A 178 -9.43 42.75 33.19
N THR A 179 -8.43 43.30 32.49
CA THR A 179 -7.02 42.87 32.43
C THR A 179 -6.59 41.66 33.29
N HIS A 180 -6.16 40.56 32.66
CA HIS A 180 -4.91 39.87 33.01
C HIS A 180 -4.20 39.38 31.76
N GLN A 181 -2.89 39.63 31.75
CA GLN A 181 -1.92 39.41 30.68
C GLN A 181 -1.63 37.91 30.49
N ALA A 182 -1.45 37.48 29.24
CA ALA A 182 -0.69 36.28 28.93
C ALA A 182 0.21 36.56 27.71
N THR A 183 1.50 36.64 28.03
CA THR A 183 2.68 36.80 27.19
C THR A 183 2.67 35.88 25.97
N SER A 184 2.61 36.46 24.77
CA SER A 184 2.90 35.76 23.52
C SER A 184 4.41 35.57 23.37
N MET A 185 4.93 34.45 23.86
CA MET A 185 6.27 33.99 23.47
C MET A 185 6.24 33.54 22.01
N GLN A 186 6.88 34.35 21.16
CA GLN A 186 7.32 33.97 19.83
C GLN A 186 8.33 32.82 19.94
N ARG A 187 7.92 31.64 19.48
CA ARG A 187 8.84 30.52 19.24
C ARG A 187 9.53 30.70 17.88
N PRO A 188 10.87 30.66 17.82
CA PRO A 188 11.62 30.64 16.57
C PRO A 188 11.36 29.34 15.79
N GLY A 189 11.41 29.47 14.47
CA GLY A 189 11.01 28.46 13.50
C GLY A 189 11.69 27.10 13.64
N MET A 190 10.85 26.06 13.56
CA MET A 190 11.23 24.74 13.05
C MET A 190 10.83 24.67 11.58
N ASN A 191 11.66 25.24 10.71
CA ASN A 191 11.69 24.89 9.30
C ASN A 191 12.47 23.57 9.19
N GLY A 192 11.81 22.50 8.74
CA GLY A 192 12.51 21.26 8.44
C GLY A 192 11.72 19.95 8.49
N LEU A 193 10.40 19.97 8.76
CA LEU A 193 9.60 18.76 8.56
C LEU A 193 9.24 18.64 7.07
N PRO A 194 9.58 17.52 6.40
CA PRO A 194 9.13 17.28 5.04
C PRO A 194 7.59 17.29 5.04
N ASN A 195 7.05 18.02 4.08
CA ASN A 195 5.61 18.14 3.84
C ASN A 195 5.01 16.74 3.60
N LEU A 196 4.42 16.14 4.63
CA LEU A 196 3.81 14.81 4.61
C LEU A 196 2.42 14.79 3.93
N SER A 197 1.98 15.90 3.33
CA SER A 197 0.87 15.90 2.37
C SER A 197 1.10 14.98 1.17
N GLY A 198 2.33 14.51 0.95
CA GLY A 198 2.70 13.52 -0.07
C GLY A 198 2.49 12.04 0.33
N MET A 199 2.07 11.75 1.57
CA MET A 199 1.25 10.56 1.87
C MET A 199 -0.20 10.89 1.48
N ASP A 200 -0.33 11.48 0.29
CA ASP A 200 -1.56 11.56 -0.45
C ASP A 200 -2.05 10.12 -0.49
N LEU A 201 -3.14 9.90 0.22
CA LEU A 201 -3.82 8.63 0.38
C LEU A 201 -4.44 8.23 -0.96
N VAL A 202 -3.78 8.49 -2.08
CA VAL A 202 -4.43 8.82 -3.33
C VAL A 202 -5.52 9.85 -3.01
N GLN A 203 -5.26 11.15 -3.16
CA GLN A 203 -6.32 12.00 -3.65
C GLN A 203 -6.82 11.30 -4.91
N ILE A 204 -7.89 10.51 -4.76
CA ILE A 204 -8.67 9.98 -5.86
C ILE A 204 -8.92 11.24 -6.67
N PRO A 205 -8.34 11.38 -7.87
CA PRO A 205 -8.52 12.59 -8.65
C PRO A 205 -10.03 12.85 -8.64
N PRO A 206 -10.47 14.06 -8.24
CA PRO A 206 -11.88 14.35 -7.99
C PRO A 206 -12.63 13.83 -9.19
N ILE A 207 -13.51 12.82 -9.02
CA ILE A 207 -14.07 11.96 -10.07
C ILE A 207 -14.06 12.74 -11.38
N GLN A 208 -12.94 12.65 -12.10
CA GLN A 208 -12.82 13.31 -13.38
C GLN A 208 -13.81 12.50 -14.16
N GLN A 209 -14.97 13.10 -14.44
CA GLN A 209 -16.14 12.48 -15.06
C GLN A 209 -15.62 11.37 -15.95
N ARG A 210 -15.83 10.11 -15.56
CA ARG A 210 -15.33 8.98 -16.34
C ARG A 210 -15.87 9.20 -17.74
N ARG A 211 -15.01 9.68 -18.64
CA ARG A 211 -15.40 9.88 -20.03
C ARG A 211 -15.75 8.50 -20.51
N TRP A 212 -17.03 8.29 -20.80
CA TRP A 212 -17.47 7.04 -21.37
C TRP A 212 -16.60 6.77 -22.60
N PRO A 213 -16.01 5.58 -22.75
CA PRO A 213 -15.17 5.27 -23.90
C PRO A 213 -16.00 5.51 -25.16
N THR A 214 -15.39 6.23 -26.10
CA THR A 214 -16.02 6.53 -27.38
C THR A 214 -16.29 5.24 -28.14
N THR A 215 -17.22 5.29 -29.11
CA THR A 215 -17.51 4.16 -29.98
C THR A 215 -16.25 3.64 -30.68
N GLN A 216 -15.33 4.54 -31.07
CA GLN A 216 -14.06 4.19 -31.68
C GLN A 216 -13.14 3.42 -30.72
N GLU A 217 -13.00 3.87 -29.48
CA GLU A 217 -12.18 3.20 -28.46
C GLU A 217 -12.75 1.81 -28.10
N ARG A 218 -14.08 1.67 -28.07
CA ARG A 218 -14.72 0.37 -27.86
C ARG A 218 -14.46 -0.59 -29.02
N GLN A 219 -14.53 -0.11 -30.26
CA GLN A 219 -14.26 -0.93 -31.43
C GLN A 219 -12.79 -1.37 -31.47
N GLN A 220 -11.85 -0.46 -31.22
CA GLN A 220 -10.43 -0.80 -31.13
C GLN A 220 -10.15 -1.83 -30.02
N GLY A 221 -10.82 -1.71 -28.87
CA GLY A 221 -10.74 -2.70 -27.80
C GLY A 221 -11.27 -4.08 -28.22
N ALA A 222 -12.40 -4.12 -28.93
CA ALA A 222 -12.97 -5.36 -29.44
C ALA A 222 -12.06 -6.04 -30.47
N ASP A 223 -11.49 -5.27 -31.40
CA ASP A 223 -10.56 -5.78 -32.41
C ASP A 223 -9.27 -6.32 -31.79
N LEU A 224 -8.75 -5.66 -30.75
CA LEU A 224 -7.57 -6.13 -30.00
C LEU A 224 -7.85 -7.48 -29.33
N VAL A 225 -9.02 -7.62 -28.68
CA VAL A 225 -9.43 -8.89 -28.04
C VAL A 225 -9.60 -10.00 -29.08
N ALA A 226 -10.20 -9.69 -30.24
CA ALA A 226 -10.34 -10.63 -31.34
C ALA A 226 -8.97 -11.10 -31.86
N ARG A 227 -8.01 -10.18 -32.00
CA ARG A 227 -6.64 -10.48 -32.42
C ARG A 227 -5.92 -11.40 -31.43
N ILE A 228 -5.94 -11.08 -30.13
CA ILE A 228 -5.33 -11.92 -29.09
C ILE A 228 -5.94 -13.32 -29.09
N LYS A 229 -7.27 -13.42 -29.27
CA LYS A 229 -7.95 -14.72 -29.33
C LYS A 229 -7.53 -15.54 -30.55
N SER A 230 -7.35 -14.89 -31.70
CA SER A 230 -6.87 -15.54 -32.93
C SER A 230 -5.41 -16.04 -32.81
N GLU A 231 -4.53 -15.24 -32.21
CA GLU A 231 -3.12 -15.61 -31.97
C GLU A 231 -3.00 -16.77 -30.95
N SER A 232 -3.90 -16.84 -29.96
CA SER A 232 -3.95 -17.94 -28.99
C SER A 232 -4.41 -19.26 -29.62
N MET A 233 -5.39 -19.22 -30.54
CA MET A 233 -5.86 -20.43 -31.23
C MET A 233 -4.85 -20.95 -32.26
N GLY A 234 -4.11 -20.07 -32.93
CA GLY A 234 -3.06 -20.48 -33.89
C GLY A 234 -1.93 -21.31 -33.26
N ARG A 235 -1.62 -21.09 -31.97
CA ARG A 235 -0.59 -21.86 -31.25
C ARG A 235 -1.02 -23.25 -30.79
N LYS A 236 -2.32 -23.59 -30.85
CA LYS A 236 -2.81 -24.94 -30.51
C LYS A 236 -2.74 -25.94 -31.67
N LEU A 237 -2.54 -25.48 -32.90
CA LEU A 237 -2.48 -26.35 -34.09
C LEU A 237 -1.06 -26.74 -34.53
N LEU A 238 -0.03 -26.09 -33.99
CA LEU A 238 1.36 -26.54 -34.09
C LEU A 238 1.75 -27.21 -32.77
N GLY A 239 1.35 -28.47 -32.64
CA GLY A 239 1.87 -29.36 -31.62
C GLY A 239 3.40 -29.43 -31.73
N GLN A 240 4.09 -28.81 -30.77
CA GLN A 240 5.42 -29.25 -30.39
C GLN A 240 5.35 -29.79 -28.98
N HIS A 241 5.33 -31.12 -28.91
CA HIS A 241 5.59 -31.90 -27.72
C HIS A 241 6.97 -31.51 -27.18
N TYR A 242 6.99 -30.75 -26.08
CA TYR A 242 8.16 -30.67 -25.21
C TYR A 242 7.73 -31.10 -23.82
N THR A 243 7.48 -32.40 -23.69
CA THR A 243 7.43 -33.09 -22.40
C THR A 243 8.84 -33.03 -21.81
N ARG A 244 9.12 -32.01 -20.98
CA ARG A 244 10.23 -32.10 -20.03
C ARG A 244 9.86 -33.16 -19.00
N HIS A 245 10.44 -34.35 -19.19
CA HIS A 245 10.55 -35.38 -18.18
C HIS A 245 11.25 -34.76 -16.97
N PHE A 246 10.50 -34.47 -15.91
CA PHE A 246 11.08 -34.26 -14.59
C PHE A 246 11.02 -35.62 -13.90
N ASP A 247 12.17 -36.31 -13.86
CA ASP A 247 12.41 -37.39 -12.91
C ASP A 247 12.31 -36.81 -11.50
N ILE A 248 11.13 -36.96 -10.88
CA ILE A 248 10.92 -36.76 -9.46
C ILE A 248 10.72 -38.15 -8.88
N ASP A 249 11.73 -38.63 -8.16
CA ASP A 249 11.71 -39.86 -7.39
C ASP A 249 10.46 -39.95 -6.48
N PRO A 250 9.57 -40.94 -6.66
CA PRO A 250 8.36 -41.07 -5.84
C PRO A 250 8.61 -41.68 -4.44
N CYS A 251 9.86 -41.95 -4.03
CA CYS A 251 10.14 -42.70 -2.80
C CYS A 251 10.23 -41.87 -1.50
N ILE A 252 10.29 -40.54 -1.54
CA ILE A 252 10.50 -39.73 -0.31
C ILE A 252 9.19 -39.25 0.34
N SER A 253 8.05 -39.31 -0.36
CA SER A 253 6.78 -38.77 0.18
C SER A 253 6.01 -39.71 1.11
N TYR A 254 6.31 -41.02 1.15
CA TYR A 254 5.54 -41.97 1.97
C TYR A 254 6.06 -42.10 3.41
N GLN A 255 7.35 -41.88 3.66
CA GLN A 255 7.91 -42.09 5.00
C GLN A 255 7.48 -41.02 6.01
N ARG A 256 7.17 -39.80 5.55
CA ARG A 256 6.74 -38.70 6.44
C ARG A 256 5.26 -38.80 6.85
N TYR A 257 4.43 -39.52 6.09
CA TYR A 257 3.02 -39.76 6.44
C TYR A 257 2.82 -40.90 7.45
N ALA A 258 3.80 -41.81 7.58
CA ALA A 258 3.71 -42.94 8.51
C ALA A 258 4.00 -42.54 9.96
N ASP A 259 4.84 -41.52 10.19
CA ASP A 259 5.23 -41.08 11.53
C ASP A 259 4.14 -40.19 12.20
N GLU A 260 3.39 -39.42 11.42
CA GLU A 260 2.30 -38.57 11.96
C GLU A 260 1.04 -39.33 12.39
N GLN A 261 0.96 -40.64 12.13
CA GLN A 261 -0.18 -41.45 12.56
C GLN A 261 -0.01 -42.01 13.97
N HIS A 262 1.20 -42.11 14.53
CA HIS A 262 1.42 -42.80 15.81
C HIS A 262 1.12 -41.98 17.08
N THR A 263 0.84 -40.69 16.97
CA THR A 263 0.58 -39.79 18.11
C THR A 263 -0.88 -39.36 18.26
N ARG A 264 -1.79 -39.86 17.40
CA ARG A 264 -3.21 -39.47 17.44
C ARG A 264 -4.10 -40.47 18.19
N PRO A 265 -5.05 -39.99 19.02
CA PRO A 265 -5.96 -40.85 19.76
C PRO A 265 -6.88 -41.67 18.83
N PRO A 266 -7.18 -42.94 19.17
CA PRO A 266 -7.85 -43.90 18.29
C PRO A 266 -9.27 -43.49 17.85
N ALA A 267 -9.93 -42.59 18.57
CA ALA A 267 -11.30 -42.14 18.28
C ALA A 267 -11.45 -41.33 16.97
N LEU A 268 -10.37 -40.80 16.39
CA LEU A 268 -10.41 -39.97 15.18
C LEU A 268 -9.98 -40.70 13.89
N ARG A 269 -9.51 -41.94 13.97
CA ARG A 269 -9.03 -42.69 12.78
C ARG A 269 -10.16 -43.16 11.86
N VAL A 270 -11.37 -43.37 12.39
CA VAL A 270 -12.49 -43.94 11.63
C VAL A 270 -13.22 -42.90 10.76
N GLN A 271 -13.23 -41.62 11.15
CA GLN A 271 -13.94 -40.59 10.38
C GLN A 271 -13.24 -40.17 9.08
N TYR A 272 -11.92 -40.27 9.00
CA TYR A 272 -11.18 -39.84 7.80
C TYR A 272 -11.12 -40.90 6.70
N ALA A 273 -11.17 -42.19 7.05
CA ALA A 273 -11.20 -43.27 6.05
C ALA A 273 -12.52 -43.29 5.25
N LEU A 274 -13.65 -42.96 5.87
CA LEU A 274 -14.97 -42.94 5.22
C LEU A 274 -15.17 -41.74 4.27
N ARG A 275 -14.45 -40.63 4.46
CA ARG A 275 -14.59 -39.45 3.59
C ARG A 275 -13.77 -39.55 2.30
N ALA A 276 -12.68 -40.31 2.32
CA ALA A 276 -11.83 -40.51 1.13
C ALA A 276 -12.46 -41.48 0.10
N SER A 277 -13.30 -42.42 0.52
CA SER A 277 -13.93 -43.40 -0.38
C SER A 277 -15.10 -42.85 -1.20
N VAL A 278 -15.66 -41.68 -0.86
CA VAL A 278 -16.84 -41.13 -1.56
C VAL A 278 -16.47 -40.30 -2.80
N GLN A 279 -15.22 -39.86 -2.95
CA GLN A 279 -14.81 -39.03 -4.10
C GLN A 279 -14.30 -39.81 -5.34
N VAL A 280 -14.17 -41.13 -5.25
CA VAL A 280 -13.64 -41.95 -6.37
C VAL A 280 -14.75 -42.55 -7.24
N LEU A 281 -16.03 -42.39 -6.89
CA LEU A 281 -17.16 -43.00 -7.62
C LEU A 281 -18.08 -42.01 -8.38
N ALA A 282 -17.69 -40.74 -8.53
CA ALA A 282 -18.52 -39.72 -9.18
C ALA A 282 -17.88 -39.09 -10.43
N GLY A 283 -17.04 -39.84 -11.14
CA GLY A 283 -16.40 -39.38 -12.37
C GLY A 283 -16.24 -40.51 -13.38
N ASP A 284 -17.35 -40.93 -13.98
CA ASP A 284 -17.42 -41.55 -15.32
C ASP A 284 -18.56 -40.88 -16.09
#